data_AF-A0A068Y303-F1
#
_entry.id   AF-A0A068Y303-F1
#
_cell.length_a   1.000
_cell.length_b   1.000
_cell.length_c   1.000
_cell.angle_alpha   90.00
_cell.angle_beta   90.00
_cell.angle_gamma   90.00
#
_symmetry.space_group_name_H-M   'P 1'
#
loop_
_entity.id
_entity.type
_entity.pdbx_description
1 polymer ?
#
loop_
_entity_poly.entity_id
_entity_poly.type
_entity_poly.pdbx_seq_one_letter_code
_entity_poly.pdbx_strand_id
1 'polypeptide(L)'
;MEAESDPVPEITRRHFEEAMRFARRSVTDNDIRKYEMFAQTLQQSRGMGGNFRFPAEQGNAASHANPASNNPYNQGAADEDLYS
;
A
#
# COMPACT_ATOMS: atom_id res chain seq x y z
N MET A 1 0.06 47.99 -21.50
CA MET A 1 -0.78 47.91 -20.29
C MET A 1 0.11 47.33 -19.22
N GLU A 2 0.71 48.17 -18.39
CA GLU A 2 1.44 47.67 -17.21
C GLU A 2 0.38 47.02 -16.31
N ALA A 3 0.56 45.73 -16.01
CA ALA A 3 -0.30 45.07 -15.05
C ALA A 3 -0.06 45.73 -13.69
N GLU A 4 -1.08 46.42 -13.19
CA GLU A 4 -1.11 46.97 -11.84
C GLU A 4 -0.71 45.85 -10.85
N SER A 5 0.27 46.12 -9.99
CA SER A 5 0.79 45.13 -9.03
C SER A 5 -0.36 44.53 -8.23
N ASP A 6 -0.40 43.19 -8.11
CA ASP A 6 -1.40 42.51 -7.29
C ASP A 6 -1.35 43.04 -5.85
N PRO A 7 -2.46 43.56 -5.30
CA PRO A 7 -2.50 44.05 -3.93
C PRO A 7 -2.37 42.93 -2.88
N VAL A 8 -2.50 41.65 -3.27
CA VAL A 8 -2.40 40.51 -2.37
C VAL A 8 -0.98 39.92 -2.38
N PRO A 9 -0.33 39.76 -1.21
CA PRO A 9 0.99 39.13 -1.12
C PRO A 9 0.97 37.66 -1.53
N GLU A 10 2.04 37.22 -2.21
CA GLU A 10 2.21 35.83 -2.63
C GLU A 10 2.80 34.94 -1.54
N ILE A 11 2.48 33.64 -1.60
CA ILE A 11 3.12 32.64 -0.76
C ILE A 11 4.52 32.33 -1.32
N THR A 12 5.51 32.97 -0.74
CA THR A 12 6.93 32.72 -1.03
C THR A 12 7.47 31.39 -0.46
N ARG A 13 8.63 30.95 -0.98
CA ARG A 13 9.39 29.77 -0.50
C ARG A 13 9.60 29.77 1.01
N ARG A 14 9.88 30.94 1.61
CA ARG A 14 10.10 31.08 3.06
C ARG A 14 8.91 30.58 3.88
N HIS A 15 7.69 30.78 3.40
CA HIS A 15 6.49 30.31 4.10
C HIS A 15 6.43 28.78 4.13
N PHE A 16 6.81 28.11 3.03
CA PHE A 16 6.91 26.65 2.99
C PHE A 16 8.04 26.12 3.87
N GLU A 17 9.19 26.79 3.90
CA GLU A 17 10.31 26.41 4.77
C GLU A 17 9.92 26.43 6.24
N GLU A 18 9.19 27.45 6.68
CA GLU A 18 8.67 27.51 8.05
C GLU A 18 7.61 26.43 8.31
N ALA A 19 6.67 26.23 7.38
CA ALA A 19 5.63 25.21 7.53
C ALA A 19 6.22 23.79 7.61
N MET A 20 7.24 23.49 6.80
CA MET A 20 7.88 22.17 6.76
C MET A 20 8.65 21.83 8.04
N ARG A 21 9.07 22.82 8.84
CA ARG A 21 9.68 22.57 10.17
C ARG A 21 8.72 21.88 11.14
N PHE A 22 7.43 22.17 11.02
CA PHE A 22 6.39 21.60 11.89
C PHE A 22 5.64 20.43 11.25
N ALA A 23 5.81 20.20 9.95
CA ALA A 23 5.20 19.09 9.25
C ALA A 23 5.78 17.75 9.72
N ARG A 24 4.89 16.78 10.01
CA ARG A 24 5.28 15.41 10.37
C ARG A 24 4.39 14.40 9.69
N ARG A 25 4.93 13.20 9.47
CA ARG A 25 4.15 12.06 8.96
C ARG A 25 3.07 11.71 9.98
N SER A 26 1.84 11.55 9.50
CA SER A 26 0.70 11.14 10.33
C SER A 26 0.64 9.62 10.54
N VAL A 27 1.32 8.84 9.69
CA VAL A 27 1.32 7.37 9.71
C VAL A 27 2.72 6.86 10.05
N THR A 28 2.78 5.87 10.95
CA THR A 28 4.03 5.25 11.40
C THR A 28 4.56 4.26 10.37
N ASP A 29 5.86 3.95 10.42
CA ASP A 29 6.45 2.93 9.53
C ASP A 29 5.89 1.52 9.80
N ASN A 30 5.49 1.23 11.04
CA ASN A 30 4.86 -0.04 11.41
C ASN A 30 3.50 -0.20 10.70
N ASP A 31 2.66 0.84 10.75
CA ASP A 31 1.36 0.82 10.09
C ASP A 31 1.50 0.68 8.57
N ILE A 32 2.48 1.36 7.96
CA ILE A 32 2.76 1.21 6.53
C ILE A 32 3.07 -0.24 6.18
N ARG A 33 3.98 -0.89 6.91
CA ARG A 33 4.33 -2.31 6.66
C ARG A 33 3.12 -3.23 6.80
N LYS A 34 2.29 -3.03 7.83
CA LYS A 34 1.05 -3.82 8.03
C LYS A 34 0.12 -3.70 6.82
N TYR A 35 -0.09 -2.48 6.31
CA TYR A 35 -0.96 -2.27 5.16
C TYR A 35 -0.35 -2.76 3.83
N GLU A 36 0.97 -2.66 3.65
CA GLU A 36 1.65 -3.26 2.49
C GLU A 36 1.51 -4.78 2.47
N MET A 37 1.73 -5.44 3.60
CA MET A 37 1.55 -6.89 3.75
C MET A 37 0.10 -7.31 3.54
N PHE A 38 -0.86 -6.53 4.06
CA PHE A 38 -2.28 -6.77 3.83
C PHE A 38 -2.63 -6.64 2.34
N ALA A 39 -2.15 -5.62 1.64
CA ALA A 39 -2.44 -5.43 0.21
C ALA A 39 -1.96 -6.60 -0.66
N GLN A 40 -0.81 -7.19 -0.34
CA GLN A 40 -0.26 -8.36 -1.05
C GLN A 40 -1.04 -9.64 -0.73
N THR A 41 -1.46 -9.83 0.51
CA THR A 41 -2.19 -11.02 0.96
C THR A 41 -3.71 -10.90 0.75
N LEU A 42 -4.24 -9.72 0.42
CA LEU A 42 -5.67 -9.48 0.19
C LEU A 42 -6.24 -10.33 -0.96
N GLN A 43 -5.44 -10.59 -1.99
CA GLN A 43 -5.82 -11.50 -3.07
C GLN A 43 -5.76 -12.98 -2.66
N GLN A 44 -4.90 -13.33 -1.69
CA GLN A 44 -4.76 -14.70 -1.18
C GLN A 44 -5.84 -15.04 -0.13
N SER A 45 -6.20 -14.07 0.74
CA SER A 45 -7.18 -14.24 1.82
C SER A 45 -8.64 -14.21 1.34
N ARG A 46 -8.90 -13.71 0.13
CA ARG A 46 -10.16 -13.95 -0.59
C ARG A 46 -10.42 -15.42 -0.91
N GLY A 47 -9.51 -16.30 -0.48
CA GLY A 47 -9.59 -17.73 -0.68
C GLY A 47 -9.53 -18.04 -2.16
N MET A 48 -9.59 -19.33 -2.44
CA MET A 48 -9.84 -19.90 -3.75
C MET A 48 -11.18 -19.40 -4.33
N GLY A 49 -11.25 -18.14 -4.78
CA GLY A 49 -12.46 -17.47 -5.26
C GLY A 49 -12.49 -17.25 -6.78
N GLY A 50 -11.50 -17.77 -7.50
CA GLY A 50 -11.41 -17.70 -8.95
C GLY A 50 -12.25 -18.73 -9.70
N ASN A 51 -13.06 -19.54 -9.02
CA ASN A 51 -13.85 -20.60 -9.64
C ASN A 51 -15.33 -20.26 -9.81
N PHE A 52 -15.77 -19.02 -9.53
CA PHE A 52 -17.12 -18.59 -9.92
C PHE A 52 -17.12 -18.21 -11.41
N ARG A 53 -17.16 -19.24 -12.27
CA ARG A 53 -17.64 -19.12 -13.65
C ARG A 53 -19.10 -19.52 -13.66
N PHE A 54 -19.97 -18.70 -14.25
CA PHE A 54 -21.27 -19.17 -14.71
C PHE A 54 -21.03 -20.44 -15.55
N PRO A 55 -21.88 -21.49 -15.44
CA PRO A 55 -21.71 -22.69 -16.21
C PRO A 55 -21.64 -22.31 -17.69
N ALA A 56 -20.42 -22.30 -18.22
CA ALA A 56 -20.19 -22.11 -19.63
C ALA A 56 -20.21 -23.50 -20.24
N GLU A 57 -20.93 -23.61 -21.36
CA GLU A 57 -20.85 -24.76 -22.24
C GLU A 57 -19.41 -25.27 -22.36
N GLN A 58 -19.32 -26.60 -22.33
CA GLN A 58 -18.14 -27.45 -22.43
C GLN A 58 -16.97 -26.82 -23.23
N GLY A 59 -15.83 -26.60 -22.57
CA GLY A 59 -14.61 -26.10 -23.22
C GLY A 59 -13.36 -26.34 -22.40
N ASN A 60 -12.74 -27.48 -22.65
CA ASN A 60 -11.54 -28.08 -22.07
C ASN A 60 -10.32 -27.13 -21.94
N ALA A 61 -9.69 -27.01 -20.75
CA ALA A 61 -8.27 -26.63 -20.60
C ALA A 61 -7.69 -26.86 -19.17
N ALA A 62 -6.83 -27.88 -19.08
CA ALA A 62 -5.56 -27.97 -18.35
C ALA A 62 -5.47 -27.59 -16.85
N SER A 63 -5.44 -28.65 -16.04
CA SER A 63 -4.76 -28.78 -14.74
C SER A 63 -3.41 -28.04 -14.66
N HIS A 64 -3.29 -27.11 -13.70
CA HIS A 64 -1.99 -26.63 -13.22
C HIS A 64 -1.94 -26.78 -11.70
N ALA A 65 -1.01 -27.65 -11.28
CA ALA A 65 -0.76 -28.02 -9.90
C ALA A 65 -0.22 -26.84 -9.08
N ASN A 66 -0.64 -26.83 -7.82
CA ASN A 66 -0.18 -25.96 -6.75
C ASN A 66 1.26 -26.32 -6.32
N PRO A 67 2.09 -25.36 -5.92
CA PRO A 67 3.05 -25.59 -4.87
C PRO A 67 2.63 -24.83 -3.61
N ALA A 68 2.28 -25.58 -2.58
CA ALA A 68 2.30 -25.09 -1.21
C ALA A 68 3.73 -24.73 -0.79
N SER A 69 3.83 -23.82 0.18
CA SER A 69 4.95 -23.64 1.11
C SER A 69 6.11 -22.73 0.67
N ASN A 70 5.99 -21.43 0.95
CA ASN A 70 6.97 -20.75 1.81
C ASN A 70 6.38 -19.43 2.31
N ASN A 71 5.79 -19.44 3.51
CA ASN A 71 5.38 -18.21 4.18
C ASN A 71 6.56 -17.73 5.04
N PRO A 72 7.19 -16.58 4.73
CA PRO A 72 8.39 -16.10 5.45
C PRO A 72 8.09 -15.62 6.89
N TYR A 73 6.82 -15.49 7.27
CA TYR A 73 6.37 -15.07 8.62
C TYR A 73 6.53 -16.14 9.71
N ASN A 74 7.36 -17.17 9.50
CA ASN A 74 7.67 -18.18 10.52
C ASN A 74 9.19 -18.31 10.76
N GLN A 75 9.97 -17.29 10.41
CA GLN A 75 11.41 -17.22 10.71
C GLN A 75 11.69 -16.21 11.83
N GLY A 76 11.06 -16.46 12.98
CA GLY A 76 11.65 -16.61 14.32
C GLY A 76 12.84 -15.77 14.80
N ALA A 77 13.17 -14.62 14.22
CA ALA A 77 14.25 -13.76 14.75
C ALA A 77 14.15 -12.27 14.41
N ALA A 78 13.30 -11.86 13.45
CA ALA A 78 13.17 -10.45 13.04
C ALA A 78 11.88 -9.77 13.54
N ASP A 79 10.98 -10.54 14.15
CA ASP A 79 9.61 -10.12 14.47
C ASP A 79 9.44 -9.63 15.94
N GLU A 80 10.44 -9.86 16.80
CA GLU A 80 10.39 -9.44 18.23
C GLU A 80 10.63 -7.93 18.41
N ASP A 81 11.42 -7.31 17.53
CA ASP A 81 11.68 -5.85 17.55
C ASP A 81 10.52 -5.02 16.97
N LEU A 82 9.49 -5.67 16.40
CA LEU A 82 8.36 -5.00 15.75
C LEU A 82 7.21 -4.68 16.72
N TYR A 83 7.25 -5.24 17.94
CA TYR A 83 6.26 -5.07 19.00
C TYR A 83 6.89 -4.65 20.35
N SER A 84 7.92 -3.81 20.30
CA SER A 84 8.45 -3.07 21.47
C SER A 84 8.17 -1.58 21.35
#